data_AF-A0A1G0PHM1-F1
#
_entry.id   AF-A0A1G0PHM1-F1
#
_cell.length_a   1.000
_cell.length_b   1.000
_cell.length_c   1.000
_cell.angle_alpha   90.00
_cell.angle_beta   90.00
_cell.angle_gamma   90.00
#
_symmetry.space_group_name_H-M   'P 1'
#
loop_
_entity.id
_entity.type
_entity.pdbx_description
1 polymer ?
#
loop_
_entity_poly.entity_id
_entity_poly.type
_entity_poly.pdbx_seq_one_letter_code
_entity_poly.pdbx_strand_id
1 'polypeptide(L)'
;MKIILSMHHAYNITGFYDAVPKTDDLKLQMLYGQQGKEKNEAFWLAKHKEIIDNYKPDIIWQDFNLHIISQPILLQFLAYYYNKAEEWNKPVVATFKDGLNTKCAVLDYERGGPADITENYWLTDDAISSSSWSYTEGLGYYSKKQIFHGFLDRISKNGNLLLNISPKADGTIPEEQKDILLSFGTWLKKYGEAVYATRAWEKYGEGPTKMGGAHGVMGAPAEGTAEDVRYTRSKDYSTLYAILLGWEKDEKEVILKSLSSERINCGNLKSVELINGEAGKYLPLTFKQDSHGLKINLPEKTFEELAYVIKLNFDGEIPPLDNYADLNCIPHYHIVPGDNTGSLVLGSDLTLTDKRKNSNNQWKLESIGNGIYKITNRENVTNLLAYNSSSKELVISKSNEKENQFWEINDVHNGLYKISNKQFPDIILSINTTPADGGKAVVINSGYNYTFGWKFMEVCEMKQEAFKPHTIPGIIEAEDFDIGCPGDSYFDRGAENSGGLYRYNEGVDIEKCSAGGYNVGWTFTGEWMAYTVSVNKTATYQVTLYVASTSDNSKLHLECDGENKTGIITLPNTAGFQTWEIVKKEVKLDKGEHILRVVVDGDGLNLDKMIFEEMK
;
A
#
# COMPACT_ATOMS: atom_id res chain seq x y z
N MET A 1 -6.55 -28.99 -10.69
CA MET A 1 -6.40 -27.61 -10.17
C MET A 1 -7.74 -26.91 -10.24
N LYS A 2 -7.93 -25.84 -9.46
CA LYS A 2 -9.06 -24.91 -9.64
C LYS A 2 -8.88 -24.14 -10.95
N ILE A 3 -9.96 -23.71 -11.59
CA ILE A 3 -9.92 -22.97 -12.85
C ILE A 3 -10.09 -21.47 -12.57
N ILE A 4 -9.11 -20.68 -13.02
CA ILE A 4 -9.16 -19.22 -13.02
C ILE A 4 -9.31 -18.72 -14.46
N LEU A 5 -10.15 -17.71 -14.67
CA LEU A 5 -10.28 -17.02 -15.95
C LEU A 5 -10.07 -15.52 -15.73
N SER A 6 -9.08 -14.97 -16.44
CA SER A 6 -8.68 -13.57 -16.35
C SER A 6 -9.41 -12.73 -17.41
N MET A 7 -10.08 -11.66 -16.97
CA MET A 7 -10.94 -10.84 -17.81
C MET A 7 -10.51 -9.37 -17.74
N HIS A 8 -10.04 -8.84 -18.87
CA HIS A 8 -9.48 -7.49 -19.00
C HIS A 8 -10.34 -6.57 -19.88
N HIS A 9 -11.54 -7.02 -20.27
CA HIS A 9 -12.33 -6.38 -21.32
C HIS A 9 -13.15 -5.18 -20.86
N ALA A 10 -13.01 -4.73 -19.60
CA ALA A 10 -13.47 -3.41 -19.20
C ALA A 10 -12.68 -2.33 -19.96
N TYR A 11 -11.34 -2.41 -19.95
CA TYR A 11 -10.51 -1.41 -20.62
C TYR A 11 -10.70 -1.36 -22.15
N ASN A 12 -11.10 -2.49 -22.77
CA ASN A 12 -11.48 -2.52 -24.19
C ASN A 12 -12.57 -1.50 -24.55
N ILE A 13 -13.54 -1.28 -23.66
CA ILE A 13 -14.68 -0.38 -23.90
C ILE A 13 -14.57 0.96 -23.18
N THR A 14 -13.48 1.18 -22.44
CA THR A 14 -13.25 2.42 -21.68
C THR A 14 -11.97 3.16 -22.05
N GLY A 15 -11.16 2.65 -22.99
CA GLY A 15 -10.13 3.49 -23.62
C GLY A 15 -8.97 2.80 -24.35
N PHE A 16 -8.80 1.47 -24.26
CA PHE A 16 -7.61 0.80 -24.81
C PHE A 16 -7.39 1.04 -26.32
N TYR A 17 -8.48 1.19 -27.08
CA TYR A 17 -8.46 1.41 -28.53
C TYR A 17 -8.89 2.82 -28.94
N ASP A 18 -8.76 3.83 -28.07
CA ASP A 18 -9.18 5.20 -28.39
C ASP A 18 -8.40 5.81 -29.56
N ALA A 19 -7.14 5.40 -29.76
CA ALA A 19 -6.34 5.81 -30.91
C ALA A 19 -6.74 5.14 -32.23
N VAL A 20 -7.59 4.10 -32.20
CA VAL A 20 -8.04 3.42 -33.43
C VAL A 20 -9.10 4.29 -34.13
N PRO A 21 -8.98 4.56 -35.44
CA PRO A 21 -9.95 5.35 -36.17
C PRO A 21 -11.39 4.86 -35.99
N LYS A 22 -12.34 5.80 -35.99
CA LYS A 22 -13.76 5.44 -35.99
C LYS A 22 -14.09 4.66 -37.27
N THR A 23 -14.94 3.65 -37.13
CA THR A 23 -15.36 2.79 -38.22
C THR A 23 -16.86 2.57 -38.20
N ASP A 24 -17.47 2.46 -39.38
CA ASP A 24 -18.89 2.09 -39.54
C ASP A 24 -19.08 0.56 -39.64
N ASP A 25 -18.00 -0.22 -39.70
CA ASP A 25 -18.07 -1.68 -39.67
C ASP A 25 -18.44 -2.16 -38.26
N LEU A 26 -19.61 -2.79 -38.14
CA LEU A 26 -20.15 -3.26 -36.86
C LEU A 26 -19.22 -4.25 -36.13
N LYS A 27 -18.50 -5.12 -36.85
CA LYS A 27 -17.59 -6.09 -36.24
C LYS A 27 -16.36 -5.39 -35.69
N LEU A 28 -15.84 -4.40 -36.41
CA LEU A 28 -14.73 -3.58 -35.93
C LEU A 28 -15.15 -2.67 -34.78
N GLN A 29 -16.38 -2.15 -34.78
CA GLN A 29 -16.93 -1.43 -33.63
C GLN A 29 -17.00 -2.32 -32.38
N MET A 30 -17.39 -3.59 -32.52
CA MET A 30 -17.36 -4.55 -31.41
C MET A 30 -15.94 -4.84 -30.91
N LEU A 31 -14.97 -4.98 -31.83
CA LEU A 31 -13.57 -5.25 -31.50
C LEU A 31 -12.93 -4.08 -30.74
N TYR A 32 -13.16 -2.85 -31.21
CA TYR A 32 -12.52 -1.63 -30.70
C TYR A 32 -13.36 -0.88 -29.66
N GLY A 33 -14.48 -1.45 -29.19
CA GLY A 33 -15.32 -0.81 -28.17
C GLY A 33 -16.00 0.49 -28.65
N GLN A 34 -16.36 0.61 -29.92
CA GLN A 34 -16.92 1.83 -30.51
C GLN A 34 -18.46 1.81 -30.67
N GLN A 35 -19.18 0.92 -29.97
CA GLN A 35 -20.63 0.74 -30.14
C GLN A 35 -21.50 1.73 -29.34
N GLY A 36 -20.88 2.58 -28.53
CA GLY A 36 -21.54 3.44 -27.54
C GLY A 36 -21.74 2.73 -26.19
N LYS A 37 -21.86 3.53 -25.12
CA LYS A 37 -21.79 3.08 -23.72
C LYS A 37 -22.73 1.91 -23.41
N GLU A 38 -24.02 2.06 -23.69
CA GLU A 38 -25.04 1.04 -23.35
C GLU A 38 -24.76 -0.31 -24.03
N LYS A 39 -24.45 -0.30 -25.34
CA LYS A 39 -24.15 -1.53 -26.09
C LYS A 39 -22.84 -2.17 -25.63
N ASN A 40 -21.83 -1.34 -25.35
CA ASN A 40 -20.54 -1.81 -24.84
C ASN A 40 -20.68 -2.48 -23.46
N GLU A 41 -21.38 -1.86 -22.52
CA GLU A 41 -21.61 -2.43 -21.18
C GLU A 41 -22.46 -3.71 -21.25
N ALA A 42 -23.49 -3.73 -22.11
CA ALA A 42 -24.26 -4.95 -22.37
C ALA A 42 -23.38 -6.07 -22.94
N PHE A 43 -22.46 -5.74 -23.85
CA PHE A 43 -21.51 -6.69 -24.43
C PHE A 43 -20.48 -7.18 -23.39
N TRP A 44 -20.00 -6.29 -22.52
CA TRP A 44 -19.13 -6.64 -21.39
C TRP A 44 -19.78 -7.66 -20.46
N LEU A 45 -21.06 -7.47 -20.12
CA LEU A 45 -21.82 -8.39 -19.28
C LEU A 45 -22.12 -9.71 -20.02
N ALA A 46 -22.43 -9.65 -21.31
CA ALA A 46 -22.69 -10.83 -22.12
C ALA A 46 -21.47 -11.77 -22.20
N LYS A 47 -20.26 -11.22 -22.39
CA LYS A 47 -19.01 -11.98 -22.35
C LYS A 47 -18.81 -12.71 -21.02
N HIS A 48 -19.09 -12.03 -19.90
CA HIS A 48 -19.04 -12.67 -18.59
C HIS A 48 -20.02 -13.83 -18.47
N LYS A 49 -21.28 -13.63 -18.86
CA LYS A 49 -22.30 -14.69 -18.80
C LYS A 49 -21.92 -15.89 -19.67
N GLU A 50 -21.45 -15.65 -20.89
CA GLU A 50 -20.99 -16.71 -21.80
C GLU A 50 -19.86 -17.53 -21.17
N ILE A 51 -18.88 -16.88 -20.55
CA ILE A 51 -17.76 -17.57 -19.92
C ILE A 51 -18.19 -18.34 -18.66
N ILE A 52 -19.05 -17.73 -17.83
CA ILE A 52 -19.62 -18.35 -16.63
C ILE A 52 -20.35 -19.64 -17.02
N ASP A 53 -21.25 -19.58 -18.00
CA ASP A 53 -22.10 -20.70 -18.38
C ASP A 53 -21.31 -21.84 -19.03
N ASN A 54 -20.33 -21.52 -19.87
CA ASN A 54 -19.60 -22.53 -20.64
C ASN A 54 -18.43 -23.16 -19.87
N TYR A 55 -17.76 -22.42 -18.97
CA TYR A 55 -16.52 -22.89 -18.35
C TYR A 55 -16.60 -23.07 -16.83
N LYS A 56 -17.65 -22.53 -16.18
CA LYS A 56 -17.88 -22.64 -14.73
C LYS A 56 -16.62 -22.36 -13.89
N PRO A 57 -15.94 -21.21 -14.08
CA PRO A 57 -14.69 -20.91 -13.38
C PRO A 57 -14.84 -21.02 -11.86
N ASP A 58 -13.76 -21.36 -11.17
CA ASP A 58 -13.68 -21.23 -9.71
C ASP A 58 -13.35 -19.78 -9.32
N ILE A 59 -12.56 -19.09 -10.14
CA ILE A 59 -12.16 -17.70 -9.94
C ILE A 59 -12.37 -16.93 -11.26
N ILE A 60 -13.10 -15.82 -11.19
CA ILE A 60 -13.11 -14.81 -12.25
C ILE A 60 -12.26 -13.66 -11.77
N TRP A 61 -11.14 -13.45 -12.44
CA TRP A 61 -10.24 -12.34 -12.16
C TRP A 61 -10.62 -11.15 -13.06
N GLN A 62 -10.71 -9.95 -12.49
CA GLN A 62 -11.06 -8.73 -13.21
C GLN A 62 -9.92 -7.72 -13.15
N ASP A 63 -9.53 -7.21 -14.32
CA ASP A 63 -8.57 -6.12 -14.41
C ASP A 63 -9.18 -4.76 -14.00
N PHE A 64 -8.40 -3.69 -14.11
CA PHE A 64 -8.82 -2.31 -13.81
C PHE A 64 -9.91 -1.75 -14.76
N ASN A 65 -10.32 -0.52 -14.47
CA ASN A 65 -11.39 0.25 -15.14
C ASN A 65 -12.82 -0.24 -14.89
N LEU A 66 -13.04 -1.06 -13.85
CA LEU A 66 -14.40 -1.39 -13.41
C LEU A 66 -15.12 -0.15 -12.87
N HIS A 67 -14.39 0.80 -12.25
CA HIS A 67 -14.99 2.03 -11.69
C HIS A 67 -15.67 2.92 -12.76
N ILE A 68 -15.35 2.74 -14.04
CA ILE A 68 -15.99 3.43 -15.17
C ILE A 68 -17.27 2.71 -15.64
N ILE A 69 -17.32 1.38 -15.45
CA ILE A 69 -18.50 0.57 -15.78
C ILE A 69 -19.63 0.93 -14.82
N SER A 70 -20.82 1.13 -15.36
CA SER A 70 -22.00 1.50 -14.56
C SER A 70 -22.24 0.48 -13.45
N GLN A 71 -22.33 0.96 -12.20
CA GLN A 71 -22.49 0.11 -11.01
C GLN A 71 -23.61 -0.94 -11.11
N PRO A 72 -24.80 -0.67 -11.69
CA PRO A 72 -25.82 -1.69 -11.89
C PRO A 72 -25.35 -2.87 -12.75
N ILE A 73 -24.47 -2.66 -13.72
CA ILE A 73 -23.93 -3.70 -14.61
C ILE A 73 -22.93 -4.58 -13.84
N LEU A 74 -22.06 -3.98 -13.03
CA LEU A 74 -21.14 -4.73 -12.15
C LEU A 74 -21.92 -5.62 -11.16
N LEU A 75 -22.98 -5.08 -10.54
CA LEU A 75 -23.83 -5.83 -9.63
C LEU A 75 -24.59 -6.96 -10.33
N GLN A 76 -25.03 -6.75 -11.57
CA GLN A 76 -25.63 -7.81 -12.38
C GLN A 76 -24.64 -8.94 -12.70
N PHE A 77 -23.38 -8.62 -12.97
CA PHE A 77 -22.32 -9.61 -13.13
C PHE A 77 -22.15 -10.46 -11.86
N LEU A 78 -21.94 -9.81 -10.70
CA LEU A 78 -21.74 -10.50 -9.42
C LEU A 78 -22.95 -11.36 -9.06
N ALA A 79 -24.16 -10.80 -9.15
CA ALA A 79 -25.39 -11.53 -8.87
C ALA A 79 -25.54 -12.75 -9.80
N TYR A 80 -25.24 -12.61 -11.09
CA TYR A 80 -25.30 -13.73 -12.03
C TYR A 80 -24.31 -14.84 -11.65
N TYR A 81 -23.05 -14.48 -11.39
CA TYR A 81 -22.01 -15.45 -11.07
C TYR A 81 -22.28 -16.17 -9.74
N TYR A 82 -22.72 -15.45 -8.71
CA TYR A 82 -23.00 -16.04 -7.40
C TYR A 82 -24.30 -16.86 -7.38
N ASN A 83 -25.32 -16.47 -8.14
CA ASN A 83 -26.50 -17.34 -8.33
C ASN A 83 -26.12 -18.64 -9.05
N LYS A 84 -25.22 -18.57 -10.04
CA LYS A 84 -24.69 -19.76 -10.71
C LYS A 84 -23.85 -20.63 -9.78
N ALA A 85 -23.09 -20.02 -8.88
CA ALA A 85 -22.35 -20.74 -7.85
C ALA A 85 -23.27 -21.56 -6.93
N GLU A 86 -24.41 -20.99 -6.52
CA GLU A 86 -25.45 -21.71 -5.78
C GLU A 86 -26.06 -22.85 -6.60
N GLU A 87 -26.41 -22.60 -7.87
CA GLU A 87 -26.93 -23.63 -8.79
C GLU A 87 -25.96 -24.82 -8.92
N TRP A 88 -24.66 -24.54 -8.97
CA TRP A 88 -23.61 -25.56 -9.10
C TRP A 88 -23.21 -26.19 -7.77
N ASN A 89 -23.72 -25.69 -6.65
CA ASN A 89 -23.26 -26.03 -5.30
C ASN A 89 -21.71 -25.96 -5.19
N LYS A 90 -21.14 -24.86 -5.69
CA LYS A 90 -19.70 -24.68 -5.86
C LYS A 90 -19.27 -23.33 -5.29
N PRO A 91 -18.30 -23.26 -4.38
CA PRO A 91 -17.73 -21.99 -3.96
C PRO A 91 -16.95 -21.36 -5.11
N VAL A 92 -17.19 -20.08 -5.37
CA VAL A 92 -16.53 -19.30 -6.40
C VAL A 92 -15.96 -18.00 -5.82
N VAL A 93 -15.06 -17.36 -6.56
CA VAL A 93 -14.45 -16.07 -6.20
C VAL A 93 -14.50 -15.13 -7.40
N ALA A 94 -14.96 -13.90 -7.21
CA ALA A 94 -14.66 -12.79 -8.10
C ALA A 94 -13.55 -11.94 -7.47
N THR A 95 -12.62 -11.44 -8.29
CA THR A 95 -11.55 -10.53 -7.85
C THR A 95 -11.74 -9.15 -8.49
N PHE A 96 -11.07 -8.13 -7.97
CA PHE A 96 -11.09 -6.79 -8.52
C PHE A 96 -9.84 -5.99 -8.15
N LYS A 97 -9.42 -5.08 -9.02
CA LYS A 97 -8.46 -4.00 -8.68
C LYS A 97 -9.16 -2.70 -8.27
N ASP A 98 -10.27 -2.35 -8.93
CA ASP A 98 -11.04 -1.13 -8.66
C ASP A 98 -12.57 -1.36 -8.80
N GLY A 99 -13.38 -0.31 -8.58
CA GLY A 99 -14.83 -0.29 -8.85
C GLY A 99 -15.73 -1.17 -7.97
N LEU A 100 -15.18 -2.15 -7.27
CA LEU A 100 -15.85 -3.05 -6.31
C LEU A 100 -15.28 -2.89 -4.89
N ASN A 101 -15.71 -3.71 -3.93
CA ASN A 101 -15.18 -3.70 -2.58
C ASN A 101 -15.09 -5.10 -1.95
N THR A 102 -14.36 -5.19 -0.84
CA THR A 102 -14.03 -6.45 -0.15
C THR A 102 -15.21 -7.16 0.51
N LYS A 103 -16.42 -6.54 0.53
CA LYS A 103 -17.63 -7.22 1.02
C LYS A 103 -18.23 -8.17 -0.02
N CYS A 104 -17.91 -7.97 -1.30
CA CYS A 104 -18.51 -8.73 -2.40
C CYS A 104 -17.51 -9.42 -3.33
N ALA A 105 -16.21 -9.09 -3.25
CA ALA A 105 -15.17 -9.68 -4.08
C ALA A 105 -13.82 -9.66 -3.34
N VAL A 106 -12.85 -10.44 -3.80
CA VAL A 106 -11.49 -10.48 -3.25
C VAL A 106 -10.66 -9.37 -3.88
N LEU A 107 -10.05 -8.53 -3.05
CA LEU A 107 -9.14 -7.49 -3.53
C LEU A 107 -7.90 -8.14 -4.14
N ASP A 108 -7.59 -7.71 -5.35
CA ASP A 108 -6.35 -8.01 -6.03
C ASP A 108 -5.44 -6.78 -5.96
N TYR A 109 -4.33 -6.91 -5.25
CA TYR A 109 -3.35 -5.85 -5.10
C TYR A 109 -2.47 -5.74 -6.35
N GLU A 110 -2.00 -4.53 -6.62
CA GLU A 110 -0.90 -4.32 -7.56
C GLU A 110 0.31 -5.17 -7.23
N ARG A 111 1.16 -5.36 -8.25
CA ARG A 111 2.28 -6.29 -8.21
C ARG A 111 3.06 -6.16 -6.91
N GLY A 112 3.35 -7.30 -6.30
CA GLY A 112 4.12 -7.32 -5.07
C GLY A 112 3.30 -7.08 -3.81
N GLY A 113 1.98 -6.84 -3.89
CA GLY A 113 1.09 -6.88 -2.72
C GLY A 113 1.38 -5.87 -1.60
N PRO A 114 0.66 -5.96 -0.47
CA PRO A 114 0.80 -5.03 0.64
C PRO A 114 2.15 -5.14 1.38
N ALA A 115 2.60 -4.00 1.92
CA ALA A 115 3.79 -3.91 2.76
C ALA A 115 3.67 -4.67 4.09
N ASP A 116 2.44 -4.85 4.61
CA ASP A 116 2.17 -5.53 5.88
C ASP A 116 1.06 -6.59 5.75
N ILE A 117 0.84 -7.36 6.83
CA ILE A 117 -0.25 -8.31 6.95
C ILE A 117 -1.61 -7.59 6.92
N THR A 118 -2.60 -8.20 6.27
CA THR A 118 -3.96 -7.65 6.20
C THR A 118 -4.98 -8.58 6.84
N GLU A 119 -6.06 -7.98 7.35
CA GLU A 119 -7.21 -8.68 7.93
C GLU A 119 -7.96 -9.51 6.88
N ASN A 120 -8.38 -8.86 5.80
CA ASN A 120 -9.08 -9.53 4.71
C ASN A 120 -8.09 -10.37 3.90
N TYR A 121 -8.54 -11.55 3.47
CA TYR A 121 -7.80 -12.37 2.52
C TYR A 121 -7.77 -11.68 1.15
N TRP A 122 -6.62 -11.71 0.49
CA TRP A 122 -6.38 -11.01 -0.77
C TRP A 122 -5.55 -11.87 -1.72
N LEU A 123 -5.36 -11.38 -2.93
CA LEU A 123 -4.32 -11.90 -3.82
C LEU A 123 -3.58 -10.76 -4.49
N THR A 124 -2.43 -11.06 -5.06
CA THR A 124 -1.69 -10.15 -5.95
C THR A 124 -1.17 -10.95 -7.12
N ASP A 125 -1.03 -10.29 -8.26
CA ASP A 125 -0.36 -10.84 -9.42
C ASP A 125 1.15 -10.54 -9.36
N ASP A 126 1.95 -11.44 -9.91
CA ASP A 126 3.35 -11.16 -10.21
C ASP A 126 3.73 -11.88 -11.50
N ALA A 127 4.87 -11.55 -12.07
CA ALA A 127 5.34 -12.13 -13.32
C ALA A 127 6.77 -12.65 -13.16
N ILE A 128 7.04 -13.81 -13.75
CA ILE A 128 8.42 -14.29 -13.93
C ILE A 128 9.24 -13.28 -14.75
N SER A 129 8.57 -12.64 -15.69
CA SER A 129 9.15 -11.60 -16.54
C SER A 129 9.41 -10.31 -15.77
N SER A 130 10.55 -9.68 -16.08
CA SER A 130 10.93 -8.36 -15.57
C SER A 130 10.61 -7.21 -16.51
N SER A 131 9.93 -7.48 -17.63
CA SER A 131 9.63 -6.45 -18.63
C SER A 131 8.18 -6.41 -19.07
N SER A 132 7.55 -7.55 -19.38
CA SER A 132 6.17 -7.61 -19.86
C SER A 132 5.43 -8.86 -19.39
N TRP A 133 4.11 -8.75 -19.21
CA TRP A 133 3.22 -9.90 -18.93
C TRP A 133 3.15 -10.87 -20.11
N SER A 134 3.24 -10.38 -21.35
CA SER A 134 3.25 -11.18 -22.58
C SER A 134 4.68 -11.37 -23.09
N TYR A 135 4.93 -12.42 -23.87
CA TYR A 135 6.24 -12.65 -24.46
C TYR A 135 6.60 -11.56 -25.46
N THR A 136 7.84 -11.09 -25.38
CA THR A 136 8.49 -10.22 -26.37
C THR A 136 9.86 -10.80 -26.71
N GLU A 137 10.38 -10.52 -27.90
CA GLU A 137 11.76 -10.84 -28.20
C GLU A 137 12.68 -10.06 -27.24
N GLY A 138 13.64 -10.75 -26.61
CA GLY A 138 14.48 -10.17 -25.56
C GLY A 138 13.81 -10.01 -24.19
N LEU A 139 12.74 -10.75 -23.89
CA LEU A 139 12.06 -10.75 -22.58
C LEU A 139 13.06 -10.91 -21.42
N GLY A 140 13.01 -10.01 -20.44
CA GLY A 140 13.81 -10.11 -19.21
C GLY A 140 13.16 -11.01 -18.17
N TYR A 141 13.94 -11.59 -17.26
CA TYR A 141 13.46 -12.49 -16.22
C TYR A 141 14.02 -12.10 -14.85
N TYR A 142 13.18 -12.17 -13.82
CA TYR A 142 13.64 -12.12 -12.44
C TYR A 142 14.35 -13.43 -12.04
N SER A 143 15.14 -13.36 -10.97
CA SER A 143 15.80 -14.54 -10.43
C SER A 143 14.81 -15.51 -9.77
N LYS A 144 15.20 -16.79 -9.70
CA LYS A 144 14.45 -17.85 -8.97
C LYS A 144 14.13 -17.40 -7.53
N LYS A 145 15.12 -16.82 -6.83
CA LYS A 145 14.97 -16.37 -5.45
C LYS A 145 14.10 -15.13 -5.30
N GLN A 146 14.20 -14.15 -6.20
CA GLN A 146 13.36 -12.94 -6.13
C GLN A 146 11.87 -13.31 -6.16
N ILE A 147 11.46 -14.12 -7.14
CA ILE A 147 10.05 -14.54 -7.27
C ILE A 147 9.66 -15.47 -6.12
N PHE A 148 10.55 -16.39 -5.72
CA PHE A 148 10.25 -17.34 -4.64
C PHE A 148 10.13 -16.69 -3.25
N HIS A 149 11.00 -15.73 -2.93
CA HIS A 149 10.93 -15.02 -1.66
C HIS A 149 9.72 -14.06 -1.65
N GLY A 150 9.43 -13.43 -2.80
CA GLY A 150 8.19 -12.67 -2.98
C GLY A 150 6.95 -13.53 -2.73
N PHE A 151 6.91 -14.77 -3.23
CA PHE A 151 5.84 -15.73 -2.96
C PHE A 151 5.68 -16.03 -1.46
N LEU A 152 6.78 -16.34 -0.76
CA LEU A 152 6.78 -16.63 0.67
C LEU A 152 6.33 -15.42 1.52
N ASP A 153 6.62 -14.21 1.07
CA ASP A 153 6.16 -12.98 1.71
C ASP A 153 4.63 -12.79 1.58
N ARG A 154 4.04 -13.09 0.41
CA ARG A 154 2.58 -12.95 0.23
C ARG A 154 1.78 -13.92 1.09
N ILE A 155 2.22 -15.18 1.17
CA ILE A 155 1.52 -16.19 1.98
C ILE A 155 1.56 -15.84 3.47
N SER A 156 2.65 -15.23 3.96
CA SER A 156 2.77 -14.86 5.37
C SER A 156 1.96 -13.61 5.73
N LYS A 157 1.61 -12.79 4.72
CA LYS A 157 0.77 -11.58 4.86
C LYS A 157 -0.71 -11.82 4.55
N ASN A 158 -1.17 -13.08 4.64
CA ASN A 158 -2.57 -13.48 4.47
C ASN A 158 -3.08 -13.40 3.01
N GLY A 159 -2.19 -13.51 2.03
CA GLY A 159 -2.53 -13.42 0.60
C GLY A 159 -2.16 -14.65 -0.23
N ASN A 160 -2.63 -14.65 -1.47
CA ASN A 160 -2.19 -15.55 -2.53
C ASN A 160 -1.31 -14.81 -3.56
N LEU A 161 -0.40 -15.54 -4.19
CA LEU A 161 0.31 -15.09 -5.39
C LEU A 161 -0.31 -15.74 -6.64
N LEU A 162 -0.77 -14.93 -7.59
CA LEU A 162 -1.10 -15.36 -8.94
C LEU A 162 0.10 -15.08 -9.86
N LEU A 163 0.90 -16.13 -10.14
CA LEU A 163 2.13 -15.98 -10.93
C LEU A 163 1.87 -16.14 -12.43
N ASN A 164 2.11 -15.07 -13.18
CA ASN A 164 2.03 -15.02 -14.64
C ASN A 164 3.26 -15.66 -15.31
N ILE A 165 2.98 -16.34 -16.42
CA ILE A 165 3.97 -16.81 -17.39
C ILE A 165 3.66 -16.26 -18.78
N SER A 166 4.69 -16.18 -19.62
CA SER A 166 4.66 -15.53 -20.92
C SER A 166 5.06 -16.53 -22.03
N PRO A 167 4.15 -17.43 -22.48
CA PRO A 167 4.41 -18.29 -23.62
C PRO A 167 4.67 -17.49 -24.90
N LYS A 168 5.44 -18.07 -25.81
CA LYS A 168 5.64 -17.54 -27.17
C LYS A 168 4.35 -17.66 -27.97
N ALA A 169 4.29 -16.93 -29.09
CA ALA A 169 3.13 -16.93 -29.99
C ALA A 169 2.79 -18.33 -30.57
N ASP A 170 3.76 -19.24 -30.65
CA ASP A 170 3.56 -20.63 -31.07
C ASP A 170 3.06 -21.56 -29.95
N GLY A 171 2.85 -21.02 -28.75
CA GLY A 171 2.39 -21.74 -27.56
C GLY A 171 3.52 -22.37 -26.72
N THR A 172 4.78 -22.25 -27.12
CA THR A 172 5.90 -22.79 -26.34
C THR A 172 6.26 -21.91 -25.15
N ILE A 173 6.54 -22.51 -23.99
CA ILE A 173 7.02 -21.78 -22.80
C ILE A 173 8.55 -21.69 -22.87
N PRO A 174 9.16 -20.48 -22.76
CA PRO A 174 10.61 -20.33 -22.67
C PRO A 174 11.24 -21.14 -21.54
N GLU A 175 12.47 -21.62 -21.73
CA GLU A 175 13.11 -22.52 -20.78
C GLU A 175 13.40 -21.85 -19.43
N GLU A 176 13.76 -20.57 -19.45
CA GLU A 176 14.01 -19.76 -18.25
C GLU A 176 12.79 -19.71 -17.32
N GLN A 177 11.58 -19.65 -17.90
CA GLN A 177 10.34 -19.66 -17.14
C GLN A 177 10.03 -21.05 -16.58
N LYS A 178 10.27 -22.11 -17.36
CA LYS A 178 10.12 -23.49 -16.86
C LYS A 178 11.06 -23.76 -15.70
N ASP A 179 12.29 -23.28 -15.81
CA ASP A 179 13.32 -23.42 -14.78
C ASP A 179 12.88 -22.85 -13.43
N ILE A 180 12.26 -21.66 -13.44
CA ILE A 180 11.72 -21.03 -12.24
C ILE A 180 10.52 -21.83 -11.72
N LEU A 181 9.55 -22.19 -12.56
CA LEU A 181 8.38 -22.97 -12.15
C LEU A 181 8.73 -24.35 -11.58
N LEU A 182 9.69 -25.04 -12.19
CA LEU A 182 10.15 -26.36 -11.73
C LEU A 182 10.92 -26.25 -10.42
N SER A 183 11.64 -25.14 -10.18
CA SER A 183 12.29 -24.89 -8.90
C SER A 183 11.27 -24.70 -7.77
N PHE A 184 10.20 -23.95 -8.02
CA PHE A 184 9.05 -23.84 -7.11
C PHE A 184 8.45 -25.20 -6.82
N GLY A 185 8.13 -25.97 -7.86
CA GLY A 185 7.50 -27.28 -7.72
C GLY A 185 8.39 -28.27 -6.96
N THR A 186 9.71 -28.18 -7.11
CA THR A 186 10.66 -29.03 -6.37
C THR A 186 10.68 -28.67 -4.89
N TRP A 187 10.72 -27.38 -4.55
CA TRP A 187 10.69 -26.94 -3.17
C TRP A 187 9.34 -27.24 -2.50
N LEU A 188 8.22 -26.94 -3.17
CA LEU A 188 6.86 -27.15 -2.65
C LEU A 188 6.54 -28.63 -2.40
N LYS A 189 7.17 -29.56 -3.13
CA LYS A 189 7.06 -31.00 -2.82
C LYS A 189 7.68 -31.37 -1.47
N LYS A 190 8.75 -30.67 -1.06
CA LYS A 190 9.48 -30.93 0.19
C LYS A 190 8.88 -30.18 1.37
N TYR A 191 8.56 -28.90 1.16
CA TYR A 191 8.23 -27.94 2.21
C TYR A 191 6.78 -27.45 2.16
N GLY A 192 5.95 -28.03 1.29
CA GLY A 192 4.58 -27.59 1.05
C GLY A 192 3.68 -27.60 2.28
N GLU A 193 4.01 -28.32 3.36
CA GLU A 193 3.25 -28.27 4.62
C GLU A 193 3.32 -26.89 5.31
N ALA A 194 4.36 -26.09 5.04
CA ALA A 194 4.50 -24.72 5.54
C ALA A 194 3.76 -23.68 4.68
N VAL A 195 3.09 -24.11 3.60
CA VAL A 195 2.46 -23.23 2.61
C VAL A 195 1.02 -23.63 2.37
N TYR A 196 0.79 -24.87 1.95
CA TYR A 196 -0.54 -25.35 1.62
C TYR A 196 -1.36 -25.57 2.87
N ALA A 197 -2.60 -25.10 2.85
CA ALA A 197 -3.54 -25.19 3.96
C ALA A 197 -3.06 -24.53 5.26
N THR A 198 -2.02 -23.70 5.24
CA THR A 198 -1.65 -22.83 6.35
C THR A 198 -2.49 -21.55 6.33
N ARG A 199 -2.26 -20.71 7.32
CA ARG A 199 -2.76 -19.33 7.43
C ARG A 199 -1.61 -18.44 7.87
N ALA A 200 -1.74 -17.15 7.65
CA ALA A 200 -0.86 -16.19 8.29
C ALA A 200 -0.92 -16.35 9.81
N TRP A 201 0.22 -16.11 10.46
CA TRP A 201 0.29 -15.92 11.90
C TRP A 201 0.02 -14.45 12.25
N GLU A 202 0.06 -14.10 13.54
CA GLU A 202 -0.16 -12.73 14.03
C GLU A 202 0.92 -11.75 13.56
N LYS A 203 2.09 -12.26 13.15
CA LYS A 203 3.16 -11.51 12.52
C LYS A 203 3.64 -12.20 11.25
N TYR A 204 3.79 -11.45 10.16
CA TYR A 204 4.15 -12.04 8.86
C TYR A 204 5.62 -12.45 8.75
N GLY A 205 6.52 -11.82 9.51
CA GLY A 205 7.95 -12.05 9.36
C GLY A 205 8.86 -11.10 10.14
N GLU A 206 10.16 -11.28 9.93
CA GLU A 206 11.26 -10.50 10.49
C GLU A 206 12.33 -10.27 9.41
N GLY A 207 13.23 -9.32 9.66
CA GLY A 207 14.42 -9.07 8.84
C GLY A 207 14.46 -7.72 8.15
N PRO A 208 15.61 -7.40 7.53
CA PRO A 208 15.87 -6.11 6.90
C PRO A 208 15.17 -5.95 5.55
N THR A 209 14.86 -7.03 4.83
CA THR A 209 14.32 -6.95 3.47
C THR A 209 12.82 -6.66 3.48
N LYS A 210 12.48 -5.44 3.05
CA LYS A 210 11.09 -4.99 2.90
C LYS A 210 10.55 -5.37 1.53
N MET A 211 9.32 -5.90 1.51
CA MET A 211 8.64 -6.36 0.30
C MET A 211 7.19 -5.89 0.32
N GLY A 212 6.64 -5.61 -0.86
CA GLY A 212 5.32 -5.02 -1.01
C GLY A 212 5.32 -3.49 -0.97
N GLY A 213 4.18 -2.91 -1.29
CA GLY A 213 3.98 -1.47 -1.40
C GLY A 213 2.64 -1.03 -0.82
N ALA A 214 2.38 0.28 -0.92
CA ALA A 214 1.04 0.81 -0.68
C ALA A 214 0.06 0.27 -1.73
N HIS A 215 -1.23 0.26 -1.39
CA HIS A 215 -2.26 -0.14 -2.36
C HIS A 215 -2.22 0.76 -3.60
N GLY A 216 -2.26 0.16 -4.79
CA GLY A 216 -2.14 0.89 -6.06
C GLY A 216 -0.69 1.12 -6.53
N VAL A 217 0.31 0.64 -5.78
CA VAL A 217 1.73 0.79 -6.14
C VAL A 217 2.36 -0.57 -6.48
N MET A 218 3.01 -0.65 -7.64
CA MET A 218 3.75 -1.81 -8.12
C MET A 218 5.08 -1.95 -7.36
N GLY A 219 5.26 -3.07 -6.68
CA GLY A 219 6.51 -3.51 -6.09
C GLY A 219 7.23 -4.55 -6.96
N ALA A 220 8.52 -4.36 -7.19
CA ALA A 220 9.36 -5.39 -7.78
C ALA A 220 9.66 -6.52 -6.78
N PRO A 221 9.75 -7.79 -7.21
CA PRO A 221 10.15 -8.89 -6.37
C PRO A 221 11.61 -8.72 -5.91
N ALA A 222 11.86 -8.99 -4.63
CA ALA A 222 13.15 -8.82 -3.97
C ALA A 222 13.69 -10.16 -3.42
N GLU A 223 15.01 -10.31 -3.40
CA GLU A 223 15.67 -11.43 -2.76
C GLU A 223 15.93 -11.11 -1.29
N GLY A 224 15.28 -11.87 -0.40
CA GLY A 224 15.59 -11.91 1.04
C GLY A 224 17.01 -12.44 1.36
N THR A 225 17.44 -12.16 2.58
CA THR A 225 18.74 -12.54 3.18
C THR A 225 18.55 -13.65 4.22
N ALA A 226 19.66 -14.15 4.79
CA ALA A 226 19.61 -15.10 5.91
C ALA A 226 18.99 -14.50 7.19
N GLU A 227 18.94 -13.17 7.32
CA GLU A 227 18.28 -12.49 8.44
C GLU A 227 16.76 -12.41 8.28
N ASP A 228 16.22 -12.74 7.10
CA ASP A 228 14.80 -12.64 6.81
C ASP A 228 14.06 -13.95 7.11
N VAL A 229 12.99 -13.84 7.90
CA VAL A 229 12.10 -14.95 8.26
C VAL A 229 10.68 -14.59 7.85
N ARG A 230 9.92 -15.57 7.35
CA ARG A 230 8.48 -15.46 7.10
C ARG A 230 7.71 -16.52 7.88
N TYR A 231 6.56 -16.15 8.42
CA TYR A 231 5.78 -17.03 9.30
C TYR A 231 4.48 -17.48 8.66
N THR A 232 4.17 -18.75 8.81
CA THR A 232 2.83 -19.31 8.58
C THR A 232 2.48 -20.24 9.72
N ARG A 233 1.20 -20.57 9.90
CA ARG A 233 0.74 -21.46 10.96
C ARG A 233 -0.29 -22.47 10.47
N SER A 234 -0.44 -23.57 11.20
CA SER A 234 -1.46 -24.59 10.95
C SER A 234 -2.87 -24.07 11.30
N LYS A 235 -3.91 -24.67 10.69
CA LYS A 235 -5.32 -24.24 10.91
C LYS A 235 -5.82 -24.46 12.33
N ASP A 236 -5.30 -25.49 13.00
CA ASP A 236 -5.57 -25.83 14.39
C ASP A 236 -4.68 -25.07 15.38
N TYR A 237 -3.89 -24.10 14.89
CA TYR A 237 -3.02 -23.24 15.70
C TYR A 237 -1.95 -23.98 16.50
N SER A 238 -1.68 -25.27 16.25
CA SER A 238 -0.71 -26.05 17.05
C SER A 238 0.72 -26.01 16.51
N THR A 239 0.91 -25.56 15.27
CA THR A 239 2.22 -25.51 14.60
C THR A 239 2.48 -24.14 14.00
N LEU A 240 3.63 -23.55 14.36
CA LEU A 240 4.19 -22.37 13.71
C LEU A 240 5.34 -22.81 12.79
N TYR A 241 5.36 -22.29 11.57
CA TYR A 241 6.44 -22.49 10.60
C TYR A 241 7.23 -21.19 10.48
N ALA A 242 8.53 -21.26 10.80
CA ALA A 242 9.48 -20.20 10.52
C ALA A 242 10.24 -20.53 9.23
N ILE A 243 10.01 -19.74 8.18
CA ILE A 243 10.57 -19.94 6.86
C ILE A 243 11.75 -18.98 6.69
N LEU A 244 12.97 -19.50 6.76
CA LEU A 244 14.21 -18.74 6.62
C LEU A 244 14.49 -18.51 5.13
N LEU A 245 14.65 -17.25 4.72
CA LEU A 245 14.93 -16.89 3.32
C LEU A 245 16.41 -17.05 2.94
N GLY A 246 17.25 -17.43 3.90
CA GLY A 246 18.64 -17.81 3.70
C GLY A 246 19.15 -18.62 4.89
N TRP A 247 20.32 -19.23 4.70
CA TRP A 247 21.08 -19.91 5.75
C TRP A 247 22.54 -19.93 5.33
N GLU A 248 23.42 -19.26 6.07
CA GLU A 248 24.83 -19.16 5.72
C GLU A 248 25.60 -20.43 6.08
N LYS A 249 26.68 -20.72 5.33
CA LYS A 249 27.43 -21.98 5.47
C LYS A 249 27.94 -22.25 6.89
N ASP A 250 28.38 -21.20 7.58
CA ASP A 250 28.98 -21.28 8.92
C ASP A 250 28.01 -20.82 10.03
N GLU A 251 26.74 -20.59 9.69
CA GLU A 251 25.70 -20.17 10.62
C GLU A 251 25.19 -21.36 11.44
N LYS A 252 25.37 -21.26 12.76
CA LYS A 252 25.08 -22.33 13.72
C LYS A 252 23.90 -22.03 14.65
N GLU A 253 23.36 -20.83 14.57
CA GLU A 253 22.26 -20.38 15.40
C GLU A 253 21.39 -19.42 14.60
N VAL A 254 20.07 -19.56 14.72
CA VAL A 254 19.10 -18.55 14.30
C VAL A 254 18.34 -18.06 15.53
N ILE A 255 18.03 -16.76 15.57
CA ILE A 255 17.26 -16.14 16.65
C ILE A 255 15.95 -15.63 16.08
N LEU A 256 14.84 -16.26 16.48
CA LEU A 256 13.50 -15.78 16.14
C LEU A 256 13.07 -14.73 17.16
N LYS A 257 13.21 -13.43 16.82
CA LYS A 257 13.05 -12.33 17.78
C LYS A 257 11.60 -12.14 18.22
N SER A 258 10.64 -12.44 17.35
CA SER A 258 9.21 -12.39 17.70
C SER A 258 8.84 -13.44 18.75
N LEU A 259 9.67 -14.46 18.94
CA LEU A 259 9.49 -15.49 19.97
C LEU A 259 10.30 -15.22 21.24
N SER A 260 10.60 -13.96 21.57
CA SER A 260 11.30 -13.63 22.82
C SER A 260 10.41 -13.87 24.04
N SER A 261 11.02 -14.13 25.21
CA SER A 261 10.29 -14.35 26.46
C SER A 261 9.56 -13.10 26.97
N GLU A 262 9.89 -11.93 26.42
CA GLU A 262 9.19 -10.66 26.70
C GLU A 262 7.88 -10.54 25.90
N ARG A 263 7.76 -11.28 24.81
CA ARG A 263 6.65 -11.18 23.87
C ARG A 263 5.66 -12.34 23.94
N ILE A 264 6.18 -13.54 24.12
CA ILE A 264 5.37 -14.75 24.07
C ILE A 264 5.94 -15.79 25.02
N ASN A 265 5.08 -16.45 25.79
CA ASN A 265 5.51 -17.53 26.67
C ASN A 265 5.53 -18.86 25.92
N CYS A 266 6.69 -19.26 25.41
CA CYS A 266 6.86 -20.54 24.70
C CYS A 266 6.98 -21.74 25.66
N GLY A 267 6.44 -21.68 26.88
CA GLY A 267 6.50 -22.76 27.87
C GLY A 267 5.81 -24.06 27.45
N ASN A 268 4.86 -23.99 26.50
CA ASN A 268 4.22 -25.16 25.89
C ASN A 268 4.86 -25.57 24.55
N LEU A 269 5.98 -24.96 24.14
CA LEU A 269 6.72 -25.37 22.93
C LEU A 269 7.36 -26.75 23.17
N LYS A 270 6.88 -27.76 22.43
CA LYS A 270 7.23 -29.17 22.64
C LYS A 270 8.43 -29.60 21.79
N SER A 271 8.48 -29.19 20.53
CA SER A 271 9.58 -29.50 19.62
C SER A 271 9.86 -28.37 18.65
N VAL A 272 11.12 -28.27 18.25
CA VAL A 272 11.60 -27.44 17.15
C VAL A 272 12.36 -28.35 16.21
N GLU A 273 11.96 -28.38 14.94
CA GLU A 273 12.46 -29.36 13.96
C GLU A 273 12.75 -28.68 12.63
N LEU A 274 13.91 -28.94 12.03
CA LEU A 274 14.21 -28.56 10.65
C LEU A 274 13.58 -29.57 9.69
N ILE A 275 12.86 -29.10 8.66
CA ILE A 275 12.51 -29.96 7.52
C ILE A 275 13.78 -30.22 6.71
N ASN A 276 14.32 -31.44 6.80
CA ASN A 276 15.69 -31.76 6.41
C ASN A 276 15.79 -32.22 4.95
N GLY A 277 15.54 -31.30 4.01
CA GLY A 277 15.77 -31.52 2.57
C GLY A 277 14.79 -32.46 1.85
N GLU A 278 13.90 -33.13 2.60
CA GLU A 278 12.92 -34.09 2.11
C GLU A 278 11.58 -33.97 2.86
N ALA A 279 10.47 -34.20 2.14
CA ALA A 279 9.14 -34.17 2.72
C ALA A 279 8.99 -35.20 3.85
N GLY A 280 8.51 -34.76 5.02
CA GLY A 280 8.28 -35.64 6.17
C GLY A 280 9.57 -36.12 6.87
N LYS A 281 10.73 -35.56 6.53
CA LYS A 281 11.99 -35.79 7.25
C LYS A 281 12.29 -34.60 8.15
N TYR A 282 12.31 -34.85 9.45
CA TYR A 282 12.48 -33.83 10.48
C TYR A 282 13.77 -34.09 11.25
N LEU A 283 14.59 -33.06 11.41
CA LEU A 283 15.75 -33.07 12.27
C LEU A 283 15.45 -32.26 13.53
N PRO A 284 15.40 -32.89 14.71
CA PRO A 284 15.21 -32.17 15.98
C PRO A 284 16.33 -31.16 16.23
N LEU A 285 15.95 -29.93 16.59
CA LEU A 285 16.86 -28.85 16.92
C LEU A 285 16.80 -28.58 18.42
N THR A 286 17.93 -28.16 18.99
CA THR A 286 17.94 -27.68 20.37
C THR A 286 17.64 -26.18 20.38
N PHE A 287 16.85 -25.74 21.35
CA PHE A 287 16.40 -24.37 21.43
C PHE A 287 16.39 -23.86 22.87
N LYS A 288 16.48 -22.54 23.02
CA LYS A 288 16.34 -21.85 24.30
C LYS A 288 15.69 -20.49 24.07
N GLN A 289 14.64 -20.19 24.83
CA GLN A 289 14.04 -18.88 24.83
C GLN A 289 14.73 -17.95 25.84
N ASP A 290 14.97 -16.70 25.46
CA ASP A 290 15.33 -15.60 26.35
C ASP A 290 14.72 -14.27 25.87
N SER A 291 15.09 -13.16 26.52
CA SER A 291 14.54 -11.82 26.21
C SER A 291 14.86 -11.32 24.80
N HIS A 292 15.85 -11.91 24.11
CA HIS A 292 16.22 -11.51 22.75
C HIS A 292 15.49 -12.33 21.66
N GLY A 293 14.91 -13.49 22.01
CA GLY A 293 14.24 -14.36 21.06
C GLY A 293 14.24 -15.83 21.47
N LEU A 294 13.70 -16.66 20.57
CA LEU A 294 13.92 -18.11 20.60
C LEU A 294 15.20 -18.42 19.83
N LYS A 295 16.27 -18.76 20.56
CA LYS A 295 17.55 -19.20 19.98
C LYS A 295 17.45 -20.65 19.60
N ILE A 296 17.76 -20.98 18.36
CA ILE A 296 17.68 -22.33 17.81
C ILE A 296 19.04 -22.69 17.23
N ASN A 297 19.64 -23.76 17.75
CA ASN A 297 20.92 -24.25 17.23
C ASN A 297 20.68 -25.01 15.93
N LEU A 298 21.30 -24.52 14.86
CA LEU A 298 21.27 -25.12 13.53
C LEU A 298 22.38 -26.19 13.41
N PRO A 299 22.14 -27.27 12.63
CA PRO A 299 23.18 -28.26 12.34
C PRO A 299 24.22 -27.68 11.37
N GLU A 300 25.19 -28.50 10.95
CA GLU A 300 25.99 -28.14 9.77
C GLU A 300 25.10 -28.12 8.52
N LYS A 301 25.23 -27.06 7.72
CA LYS A 301 24.48 -26.93 6.47
C LYS A 301 25.03 -27.91 5.43
N THR A 302 24.23 -28.90 5.07
CA THR A 302 24.63 -30.01 4.17
C THR A 302 23.92 -30.00 2.81
N PHE A 303 22.96 -29.09 2.61
CA PHE A 303 22.19 -28.99 1.37
C PHE A 303 21.78 -27.54 1.10
N GLU A 304 21.44 -27.25 -0.15
CA GLU A 304 21.11 -25.91 -0.62
C GLU A 304 19.66 -25.85 -1.11
N GLU A 305 18.91 -24.86 -0.64
CA GLU A 305 17.50 -24.62 -1.00
C GLU A 305 17.23 -23.13 -1.22
N LEU A 306 16.10 -22.84 -1.88
CA LEU A 306 15.62 -21.46 -2.03
C LEU A 306 15.19 -20.85 -0.68
N ALA A 307 14.68 -21.66 0.24
CA ALA A 307 14.38 -21.28 1.61
C ALA A 307 14.38 -22.52 2.51
N TYR A 308 14.51 -22.34 3.82
CA TYR A 308 14.54 -23.42 4.80
C TYR A 308 13.38 -23.27 5.77
N VAL A 309 12.86 -24.39 6.29
CA VAL A 309 11.68 -24.37 7.17
C VAL A 309 12.00 -25.00 8.51
N ILE A 310 11.82 -24.23 9.57
CA ILE A 310 11.78 -24.70 10.94
C ILE A 310 10.33 -24.82 11.37
N LYS A 311 9.96 -26.00 11.86
CA LYS A 311 8.65 -26.35 12.38
C LYS A 311 8.68 -26.29 13.91
N LEU A 312 7.82 -25.50 14.51
CA LEU A 312 7.66 -25.34 15.95
C LEU A 312 6.31 -25.94 16.35
N ASN A 313 6.33 -27.05 17.10
CA ASN A 313 5.12 -27.73 17.54
C ASN A 313 4.84 -27.42 19.02
N PHE A 314 3.65 -26.95 19.31
CA PHE A 314 3.20 -26.61 20.65
C PHE A 314 2.31 -27.73 21.22
N ASP A 315 2.34 -27.89 22.54
CA ASP A 315 1.34 -28.68 23.26
C ASP A 315 0.09 -27.81 23.45
N GLY A 316 -0.91 -28.03 22.60
CA GLY A 316 -2.06 -27.14 22.44
C GLY A 316 -1.84 -26.08 21.36
N GLU A 317 -2.45 -24.91 21.52
CA GLU A 317 -2.34 -23.80 20.57
C GLU A 317 -1.02 -23.02 20.79
N ILE A 318 -0.52 -22.40 19.72
CA ILE A 318 0.53 -21.37 19.77
C ILE A 318 0.00 -20.29 20.72
N PRO A 319 0.75 -19.94 21.79
CA PRO A 319 0.36 -18.85 22.66
C PRO A 319 0.20 -17.55 21.86
N PRO A 320 -0.72 -16.66 22.22
CA PRO A 320 -0.85 -15.37 21.54
C PRO A 320 0.49 -14.63 21.53
N LEU A 321 0.84 -14.06 20.38
CA LEU A 321 2.04 -13.24 20.23
C LEU A 321 1.75 -11.86 20.80
N ASP A 322 2.40 -11.56 21.93
CA ASP A 322 2.08 -10.41 22.77
C ASP A 322 0.60 -10.44 23.22
N ASN A 323 0.32 -10.05 24.46
CA ASN A 323 -1.03 -9.55 24.74
C ASN A 323 -1.21 -8.14 24.16
N TYR A 324 -0.19 -7.61 23.47
CA TYR A 324 0.02 -6.20 23.23
C TYR A 324 0.33 -5.89 21.76
N ALA A 325 -0.07 -4.71 21.28
CA ALA A 325 0.28 -4.27 19.94
C ALA A 325 1.81 -4.17 19.78
N ASP A 326 2.40 -4.77 18.73
CA ASP A 326 3.79 -4.56 18.32
C ASP A 326 3.89 -3.29 17.47
N LEU A 327 4.04 -2.12 18.11
CA LEU A 327 4.22 -0.83 17.42
C LEU A 327 5.71 -0.48 17.24
N ASN A 328 6.62 -1.46 17.12
CA ASN A 328 8.03 -1.20 16.80
C ASN A 328 8.30 -0.83 15.33
N CYS A 329 7.26 -0.70 14.51
CA CYS A 329 7.28 0.18 13.36
C CYS A 329 7.18 1.60 13.90
N ILE A 330 8.07 2.54 13.53
CA ILE A 330 7.90 3.97 13.84
C ILE A 330 6.42 4.31 13.61
N PRO A 331 5.63 4.56 14.67
CA PRO A 331 4.19 4.54 14.50
C PRO A 331 3.81 5.79 13.71
N HIS A 332 3.34 5.60 12.48
CA HIS A 332 2.65 6.60 11.66
C HIS A 332 1.23 6.90 12.20
N TYR A 333 1.00 6.67 13.49
CA TYR A 333 -0.31 6.63 14.13
C TYR A 333 -0.40 7.76 15.16
N HIS A 334 -1.41 8.62 15.04
CA HIS A 334 -1.67 9.70 15.97
C HIS A 334 -3.08 9.61 16.56
N ILE A 335 -3.20 9.77 17.88
CA ILE A 335 -4.49 9.99 18.55
C ILE A 335 -4.84 11.47 18.43
N VAL A 336 -6.03 11.80 17.92
CA VAL A 336 -6.46 13.19 17.67
C VAL A 336 -7.77 13.49 18.39
N PRO A 337 -7.81 14.48 19.32
CA PRO A 337 -9.02 15.09 19.84
C PRO A 337 -9.94 15.55 18.72
N GLY A 338 -11.24 15.32 18.88
CA GLY A 338 -12.32 15.70 17.98
C GLY A 338 -12.49 17.21 17.87
N ASP A 339 -13.68 17.68 17.50
CA ASP A 339 -13.94 18.98 16.83
C ASP A 339 -13.62 20.27 17.61
N ASN A 340 -12.79 20.21 18.65
CA ASN A 340 -12.28 21.38 19.35
C ASN A 340 -10.89 21.79 18.83
N THR A 341 -10.79 23.08 18.48
CA THR A 341 -9.53 23.76 18.22
C THR A 341 -8.73 23.88 19.52
N GLY A 342 -7.76 23.00 19.73
CA GLY A 342 -6.69 23.19 20.71
C GLY A 342 -6.88 22.41 22.02
N SER A 343 -5.94 21.49 22.28
CA SER A 343 -5.80 20.66 23.48
C SER A 343 -6.74 19.45 23.56
N LEU A 344 -6.24 18.37 24.18
CA LEU A 344 -7.00 17.16 24.48
C LEU A 344 -8.09 17.50 25.52
N VAL A 345 -9.27 17.92 25.05
CA VAL A 345 -10.44 18.13 25.90
C VAL A 345 -11.13 16.78 26.09
N LEU A 346 -11.24 16.35 27.34
CA LEU A 346 -11.84 15.06 27.67
C LEU A 346 -13.35 15.12 27.46
N GLY A 347 -13.88 14.16 26.68
CA GLY A 347 -15.30 14.06 26.34
C GLY A 347 -15.72 14.67 24.99
N SER A 348 -14.78 15.17 24.18
CA SER A 348 -15.05 15.44 22.75
C SER A 348 -14.83 14.20 21.89
N ASP A 349 -15.32 14.22 20.64
CA ASP A 349 -15.12 13.17 19.63
C ASP A 349 -13.64 12.79 19.53
N LEU A 350 -13.25 11.58 19.10
CA LEU A 350 -11.89 11.29 18.64
C LEU A 350 -12.04 10.75 17.22
N THR A 351 -11.37 11.36 16.24
CA THR A 351 -11.48 10.92 14.85
C THR A 351 -10.11 10.55 14.30
N LEU A 352 -10.01 9.41 13.61
CA LEU A 352 -8.97 9.20 12.60
C LEU A 352 -9.33 10.08 11.40
N THR A 353 -8.54 11.11 11.10
CA THR A 353 -8.72 11.87 9.86
C THR A 353 -7.39 12.28 9.27
N ASP A 354 -7.23 12.04 7.97
CA ASP A 354 -6.17 12.57 7.10
C ASP A 354 -6.32 14.08 6.84
N LYS A 355 -7.17 14.79 7.61
CA LYS A 355 -7.61 16.17 7.36
C LYS A 355 -7.28 17.17 8.48
N ARG A 356 -6.77 16.73 9.65
CA ARG A 356 -6.43 17.64 10.76
C ARG A 356 -4.91 17.87 10.85
N LYS A 357 -4.45 18.95 10.22
CA LYS A 357 -3.01 19.28 10.01
C LYS A 357 -2.27 19.93 11.20
N ASN A 358 -2.93 20.25 12.32
CA ASN A 358 -2.24 20.87 13.46
C ASN A 358 -1.60 19.81 14.37
N SER A 359 -0.28 19.68 14.29
CA SER A 359 0.55 18.78 15.10
C SER A 359 0.38 18.97 16.61
N ASN A 360 0.04 20.18 17.09
CA ASN A 360 -0.23 20.42 18.52
C ASN A 360 -1.44 19.62 19.06
N ASN A 361 -2.33 19.14 18.19
CA ASN A 361 -3.51 18.37 18.56
C ASN A 361 -3.32 16.87 18.30
N GLN A 362 -2.11 16.41 18.04
CA GLN A 362 -1.81 15.02 17.72
C GLN A 362 -0.97 14.40 18.83
N TRP A 363 -1.26 13.14 19.15
CA TRP A 363 -0.59 12.42 20.24
C TRP A 363 0.02 11.12 19.73
N LYS A 364 1.31 10.94 19.98
CA LYS A 364 2.12 9.81 19.54
C LYS A 364 2.19 8.73 20.60
N LEU A 365 2.12 7.48 20.17
CA LEU A 365 2.44 6.32 21.00
C LEU A 365 3.94 6.08 20.96
N GLU A 366 4.61 6.20 22.10
CA GLU A 366 6.02 5.90 22.25
C GLU A 366 6.15 4.60 23.05
N SER A 367 6.56 3.53 22.37
CA SER A 367 6.80 2.23 23.01
C SER A 367 7.95 2.33 23.99
N ILE A 368 7.78 1.73 25.16
CA ILE A 368 8.85 1.54 26.14
C ILE A 368 9.09 0.05 26.46
N GLY A 369 8.54 -0.86 25.63
CA GLY A 369 8.64 -2.31 25.77
C GLY A 369 7.48 -2.96 26.52
N ASN A 370 7.34 -4.29 26.37
CA ASN A 370 6.29 -5.12 26.99
C ASN A 370 4.86 -4.61 26.74
N GLY A 371 4.60 -4.00 25.58
CA GLY A 371 3.28 -3.46 25.25
C GLY A 371 2.88 -2.21 26.02
N ILE A 372 3.84 -1.57 26.70
CA ILE A 372 3.64 -0.36 27.47
C ILE A 372 4.07 0.84 26.66
N TYR A 373 3.26 1.88 26.71
CA TYR A 373 3.38 3.09 25.91
C TYR A 373 3.29 4.35 26.76
N LYS A 374 4.08 5.34 26.37
CA LYS A 374 3.85 6.74 26.70
C LYS A 374 3.00 7.35 25.59
N ILE A 375 1.96 8.11 25.95
CA ILE A 375 1.14 8.85 24.97
C ILE A 375 1.56 10.31 25.06
N THR A 376 2.41 10.77 24.13
CA THR A 376 3.06 12.08 24.15
C THR A 376 2.45 13.02 23.13
N ASN A 377 2.43 14.32 23.39
CA ASN A 377 2.03 15.30 22.38
C ASN A 377 3.10 15.42 21.27
N ARG A 378 2.68 15.50 20.00
CA ARG A 378 3.58 15.51 18.84
C ARG A 378 4.54 16.70 18.82
N GLU A 379 4.07 17.90 19.17
CA GLU A 379 4.90 19.12 19.21
C GLU A 379 5.66 19.27 20.53
N ASN A 380 5.09 18.77 21.63
CA ASN A 380 5.69 18.88 22.94
C ASN A 380 5.77 17.52 23.63
N VAL A 381 6.82 16.76 23.28
CA VAL A 381 7.11 15.42 23.81
C VAL A 381 7.25 15.36 25.34
N THR A 382 7.38 16.52 26.02
CA THR A 382 7.42 16.57 27.48
C THR A 382 6.04 16.43 28.12
N ASN A 383 4.97 16.65 27.37
CA ASN A 383 3.58 16.53 27.82
C ASN A 383 3.06 15.13 27.51
N LEU A 384 2.68 14.39 28.56
CA LEU A 384 2.14 13.04 28.48
C LEU A 384 0.71 12.98 28.97
N LEU A 385 -0.06 12.08 28.37
CA LEU A 385 -1.34 11.66 28.88
C LEU A 385 -1.15 10.84 30.16
N ALA A 386 -1.78 11.27 31.24
CA ALA A 386 -1.80 10.56 32.50
C ALA A 386 -3.23 10.43 33.02
N TYR A 387 -3.49 9.48 33.91
CA TYR A 387 -4.75 9.43 34.64
C TYR A 387 -4.59 10.03 36.05
N ASN A 388 -5.48 10.95 36.42
CA ASN A 388 -5.53 11.53 37.75
C ASN A 388 -6.67 10.90 38.55
N SER A 389 -6.33 10.04 39.51
CA SER A 389 -7.31 9.33 40.34
C SER A 389 -8.14 10.24 41.26
N SER A 390 -7.63 11.42 41.62
CA SER A 390 -8.32 12.36 42.51
C SER A 390 -9.44 13.10 41.77
N SER A 391 -9.18 13.55 40.54
CA SER A 391 -10.21 14.18 39.69
C SER A 391 -11.01 13.16 38.86
N LYS A 392 -10.53 11.92 38.74
CA LYS A 392 -11.09 10.86 37.89
C LYS A 392 -11.12 11.22 36.41
N GLU A 393 -10.13 11.99 35.98
CA GLU A 393 -10.00 12.50 34.61
C GLU A 393 -8.61 12.13 34.05
N LEU A 394 -8.50 12.05 32.71
CA LEU A 394 -7.18 12.14 32.11
C LEU A 394 -6.63 13.56 32.33
N VAL A 395 -5.33 13.68 32.38
CA VAL A 395 -4.65 14.96 32.52
C VAL A 395 -3.44 14.96 31.62
N ILE A 396 -3.11 16.14 31.11
CA ILE A 396 -1.82 16.37 30.48
C ILE A 396 -0.85 16.75 31.58
N SER A 397 0.27 16.02 31.68
CA SER A 397 1.28 16.29 32.71
C SER A 397 2.68 16.09 32.15
N LYS A 398 3.66 16.76 32.74
CA LYS A 398 5.07 16.47 32.44
C LYS A 398 5.45 15.09 32.96
N SER A 399 6.39 14.44 32.29
CA SER A 399 6.93 13.15 32.76
C SER A 399 7.40 13.26 34.20
N ASN A 400 6.87 12.39 35.06
CA ASN A 400 7.31 12.16 36.43
C ASN A 400 7.54 10.68 36.72
N GLU A 401 7.52 9.85 35.66
CA GLU A 401 7.77 8.40 35.65
C GLU A 401 6.86 7.59 36.57
N LYS A 402 5.71 8.16 36.98
CA LYS A 402 4.71 7.41 37.73
C LYS A 402 3.90 6.51 36.80
N GLU A 403 3.46 5.37 37.33
CA GLU A 403 2.73 4.36 36.57
C GLU A 403 1.44 4.89 35.92
N ASN A 404 0.83 5.95 36.47
CA ASN A 404 -0.35 6.59 35.89
C ASN A 404 -0.09 7.30 34.55
N GLN A 405 1.16 7.44 34.10
CA GLN A 405 1.55 8.02 32.81
C GLN A 405 1.79 6.95 31.72
N PHE A 406 1.71 5.68 32.08
CA PHE A 406 1.99 4.57 31.16
C PHE A 406 0.70 3.82 30.81
N TRP A 407 0.63 3.39 29.57
CA TRP A 407 -0.57 2.81 28.97
C TRP A 407 -0.24 1.48 28.32
N GLU A 408 -0.98 0.43 28.67
CA GLU A 408 -0.90 -0.88 28.02
C GLU A 408 -1.84 -0.89 26.81
N ILE A 409 -1.33 -1.31 25.66
CA ILE A 409 -2.13 -1.44 24.44
C ILE A 409 -2.24 -2.91 24.11
N ASN A 410 -3.42 -3.49 24.34
CA ASN A 410 -3.69 -4.90 24.15
C ASN A 410 -4.47 -5.16 22.85
N ASP A 411 -4.15 -6.21 22.10
CA ASP A 411 -5.06 -6.66 21.02
C ASP A 411 -6.32 -7.29 21.63
N VAL A 412 -7.48 -6.96 21.06
CA VAL A 412 -8.79 -7.44 21.53
C VAL A 412 -9.45 -8.39 20.52
N HIS A 413 -8.90 -8.48 19.28
CA HIS A 413 -9.33 -9.21 18.08
C HIS A 413 -9.56 -8.30 16.84
N ASN A 414 -9.25 -8.81 15.63
CA ASN A 414 -9.48 -8.14 14.32
C ASN A 414 -8.78 -6.78 14.13
N GLY A 415 -7.55 -6.63 14.62
CA GLY A 415 -6.80 -5.37 14.53
C GLY A 415 -7.43 -4.25 15.35
N LEU A 416 -8.29 -4.61 16.32
CA LEU A 416 -8.86 -3.72 17.32
C LEU A 416 -8.06 -3.82 18.60
N TYR A 417 -7.66 -2.67 19.15
CA TYR A 417 -6.82 -2.60 20.33
C TYR A 417 -7.54 -1.96 21.53
N LYS A 418 -7.27 -2.43 22.76
CA LYS A 418 -7.70 -1.85 24.04
C LYS A 418 -6.53 -1.14 24.67
N ILE A 419 -6.73 0.12 25.06
CA ILE A 419 -5.71 0.92 25.72
C ILE A 419 -6.10 1.12 27.19
N SER A 420 -5.32 0.58 28.13
CA SER A 420 -5.57 0.63 29.59
C SER A 420 -4.44 1.32 30.35
N ASN A 421 -4.75 2.00 31.45
CA ASN A 421 -3.71 2.64 32.26
C ASN A 421 -2.95 1.61 33.12
N LYS A 422 -1.62 1.72 33.20
CA LYS A 422 -0.79 0.77 33.95
C LYS A 422 -1.05 0.79 35.46
N GLN A 423 -1.19 1.98 36.06
CA GLN A 423 -1.44 2.10 37.51
C GLN A 423 -2.90 1.80 37.88
N PHE A 424 -3.83 2.07 36.95
CA PHE A 424 -5.26 1.89 37.16
C PHE A 424 -5.85 1.04 36.02
N PRO A 425 -5.66 -0.29 36.02
CA PRO A 425 -6.00 -1.15 34.88
C PRO A 425 -7.49 -1.16 34.48
N ASP A 426 -8.38 -0.83 35.42
CA ASP A 426 -9.82 -0.68 35.18
C ASP A 426 -10.16 0.58 34.37
N ILE A 427 -9.19 1.45 34.14
CA ILE A 427 -9.30 2.69 33.37
C ILE A 427 -8.92 2.40 31.92
N ILE A 428 -9.93 2.42 31.06
CA ILE A 428 -9.81 2.14 29.62
C ILE A 428 -10.05 3.43 28.82
N LEU A 429 -9.20 3.68 27.81
CA LEU A 429 -9.43 4.69 26.78
C LEU A 429 -10.32 4.10 25.69
N SER A 430 -11.61 4.44 25.67
CA SER A 430 -12.59 3.92 24.71
C SER A 430 -13.17 5.02 23.84
N ILE A 431 -13.50 4.72 22.58
CA ILE A 431 -14.49 5.44 21.76
C ILE A 431 -15.87 4.80 21.99
N ASN A 432 -16.94 5.59 22.07
CA ASN A 432 -18.23 5.16 22.61
C ASN A 432 -19.40 5.35 21.63
N THR A 433 -19.25 4.98 20.35
CA THR A 433 -20.35 4.47 19.48
C THR A 433 -19.80 3.81 18.18
N THR A 434 -20.66 3.06 17.48
CA THR A 434 -20.43 2.42 16.17
C THR A 434 -20.15 3.42 15.02
N PRO A 435 -19.44 3.00 13.94
CA PRO A 435 -18.88 3.89 12.89
C PRO A 435 -19.86 4.73 12.05
N ALA A 436 -21.17 4.60 12.27
CA ALA A 436 -22.18 5.36 11.54
C ALA A 436 -22.65 6.65 12.26
N ASP A 437 -22.19 6.92 13.49
CA ASP A 437 -22.86 7.91 14.36
C ASP A 437 -21.93 8.80 15.22
N GLY A 438 -20.72 9.13 14.75
CA GLY A 438 -19.88 10.17 15.38
C GLY A 438 -19.56 9.92 16.87
N GLY A 439 -18.89 8.82 17.18
CA GLY A 439 -18.61 8.39 18.56
C GLY A 439 -17.53 9.16 19.31
N LYS A 440 -17.81 9.42 20.60
CA LYS A 440 -16.98 10.16 21.57
C LYS A 440 -15.96 9.29 22.26
N ALA A 441 -14.79 9.83 22.62
CA ALA A 441 -13.94 9.11 23.58
C ALA A 441 -14.28 9.43 25.03
N VAL A 442 -14.31 8.39 25.85
CA VAL A 442 -14.63 8.45 27.26
C VAL A 442 -13.66 7.57 28.05
N VAL A 443 -13.37 8.01 29.28
CA VAL A 443 -12.75 7.17 30.29
C VAL A 443 -13.84 6.32 30.90
N ILE A 444 -13.76 5.02 30.75
CA ILE A 444 -14.71 4.09 31.38
C ILE A 444 -14.00 3.42 32.55
N ASN A 445 -14.67 3.38 33.69
CA ASN A 445 -14.32 2.53 34.82
C ASN A 445 -15.24 1.30 34.72
N SER A 446 -14.74 0.16 34.23
CA SER A 446 -15.60 -0.98 33.93
C SER A 446 -15.21 -2.26 34.66
N GLY A 447 -16.08 -2.70 35.58
CA GLY A 447 -16.19 -4.09 36.01
C GLY A 447 -17.08 -4.95 35.12
N TYR A 448 -17.20 -4.67 33.81
CA TYR A 448 -18.10 -5.38 32.89
C TYR A 448 -17.51 -5.62 31.49
N ASN A 449 -17.86 -6.79 30.92
CA ASN A 449 -17.54 -7.26 29.56
C ASN A 449 -18.26 -6.45 28.47
N TYR A 450 -17.57 -5.48 27.87
CA TYR A 450 -17.98 -4.88 26.60
C TYR A 450 -16.90 -5.12 25.53
N THR A 451 -17.32 -5.34 24.28
CA THR A 451 -16.43 -5.41 23.11
C THR A 451 -16.12 -3.99 22.60
N PHE A 452 -14.97 -3.45 22.98
CA PHE A 452 -14.45 -2.17 22.47
C PHE A 452 -13.02 -2.36 21.95
N GLY A 453 -12.66 -1.67 20.86
CA GLY A 453 -11.26 -1.57 20.43
C GLY A 453 -11.04 -0.61 19.26
N TRP A 454 -9.78 -0.16 19.10
CA TRP A 454 -9.31 0.83 18.15
C TRP A 454 -8.71 0.18 16.91
N LYS A 455 -9.05 0.60 15.68
CA LYS A 455 -8.34 0.21 14.45
C LYS A 455 -7.30 1.28 14.07
N PHE A 456 -6.03 0.92 13.91
CA PHE A 456 -4.96 1.85 13.50
C PHE A 456 -4.85 1.94 11.95
N MET A 457 -4.53 3.10 11.39
CA MET A 457 -4.28 3.33 9.95
C MET A 457 -3.04 4.21 9.71
N GLU A 458 -2.29 3.97 8.63
CA GLU A 458 -1.02 4.64 8.29
C GLU A 458 -1.22 6.06 7.72
N VAL A 459 -0.39 7.05 8.12
CA VAL A 459 -0.43 8.46 7.66
C VAL A 459 0.97 8.98 7.28
N CYS A 460 1.08 9.73 6.16
CA CYS A 460 2.31 10.38 5.68
C CYS A 460 2.77 11.54 6.59
N GLU A 461 4.09 11.67 6.83
CA GLU A 461 4.67 12.65 7.78
C GLU A 461 5.61 13.70 7.15
N MET A 462 5.74 13.75 5.82
CA MET A 462 6.64 14.68 5.13
C MET A 462 6.10 16.12 5.15
N LYS A 463 6.88 17.04 5.71
CA LYS A 463 6.60 18.48 5.63
C LYS A 463 6.84 18.99 4.21
N GLN A 464 5.99 19.89 3.73
CA GLN A 464 6.23 20.59 2.48
C GLN A 464 7.44 21.51 2.60
N GLU A 465 8.48 21.28 1.79
CA GLU A 465 9.69 22.10 1.74
C GLU A 465 10.16 22.29 0.30
N ALA A 466 10.84 23.41 0.04
CA ALA A 466 11.42 23.70 -1.26
C ALA A 466 12.37 22.57 -1.69
N PHE A 467 12.10 21.93 -2.84
CA PHE A 467 13.03 20.94 -3.38
C PHE A 467 14.32 21.60 -3.89
N LYS A 468 14.19 22.79 -4.48
CA LYS A 468 15.29 23.66 -4.89
C LYS A 468 14.95 25.13 -4.60
N PRO A 469 15.96 26.00 -4.43
CA PRO A 469 15.73 27.42 -4.24
C PRO A 469 15.20 28.06 -5.53
N HIS A 470 13.97 28.56 -5.48
CA HIS A 470 13.34 29.27 -6.59
C HIS A 470 13.25 30.76 -6.29
N THR A 471 13.67 31.60 -7.25
CA THR A 471 13.60 33.07 -7.10
C THR A 471 12.86 33.70 -8.28
N ILE A 472 12.09 34.75 -8.02
CA ILE A 472 11.34 35.50 -9.03
C ILE A 472 11.81 36.97 -9.00
N PRO A 473 12.32 37.54 -10.11
CA PRO A 473 12.44 36.94 -11.44
C PRO A 473 13.48 35.82 -11.51
N GLY A 474 13.25 34.82 -12.38
CA GLY A 474 14.08 33.62 -12.50
C GLY A 474 13.40 32.50 -13.30
N ILE A 475 14.05 31.33 -13.33
CA ILE A 475 13.55 30.10 -13.99
C ILE A 475 13.15 29.10 -12.90
N ILE A 476 12.00 28.47 -13.07
CA ILE A 476 11.52 27.36 -12.25
C ILE A 476 11.25 26.19 -13.20
N GLU A 477 12.02 25.10 -13.05
CA GLU A 477 11.78 23.84 -13.78
C GLU A 477 10.51 23.16 -13.21
N ALA A 478 9.69 22.56 -14.07
CA ALA A 478 8.40 22.02 -13.67
C ALA A 478 8.54 20.82 -12.71
N GLU A 479 9.54 19.97 -12.94
CA GLU A 479 9.85 18.80 -12.10
C GLU A 479 10.41 19.18 -10.72
N ASP A 480 10.78 20.45 -10.51
CA ASP A 480 11.39 20.96 -9.29
C ASP A 480 10.35 21.48 -8.27
N PHE A 481 9.16 20.86 -8.20
CA PHE A 481 8.14 21.15 -7.20
C PHE A 481 8.59 20.83 -5.77
N ASP A 482 7.86 21.23 -4.74
CA ASP A 482 8.28 21.00 -3.36
C ASP A 482 8.34 19.50 -2.99
N ILE A 483 9.19 19.13 -2.03
CA ILE A 483 9.11 17.82 -1.36
C ILE A 483 7.99 17.88 -0.32
N GLY A 484 7.27 16.79 -0.08
CA GLY A 484 6.19 16.78 0.90
C GLY A 484 5.16 15.67 0.66
N CYS A 485 4.15 15.58 1.53
CA CYS A 485 3.09 14.59 1.36
C CYS A 485 2.22 14.88 0.11
N PRO A 486 1.71 13.82 -0.55
CA PRO A 486 0.62 13.97 -1.52
C PRO A 486 -0.56 14.73 -0.89
N GLY A 487 -1.07 15.73 -1.61
CA GLY A 487 -2.08 16.68 -1.14
C GLY A 487 -1.54 17.93 -0.43
N ASP A 488 -0.24 17.98 -0.11
CA ASP A 488 0.45 19.15 0.44
C ASP A 488 1.40 19.79 -0.60
N SER A 489 2.37 19.04 -1.11
CA SER A 489 3.36 19.56 -2.09
C SER A 489 2.95 19.33 -3.55
N TYR A 490 2.16 18.29 -3.83
CA TYR A 490 1.59 18.00 -5.13
C TYR A 490 0.30 17.21 -4.97
N PHE A 491 -0.55 17.21 -5.99
CA PHE A 491 -1.66 16.27 -6.13
C PHE A 491 -1.62 15.71 -7.53
N ASP A 492 -1.41 14.41 -7.59
CA ASP A 492 -1.49 13.59 -8.79
C ASP A 492 -2.66 12.62 -8.61
N ARG A 493 -3.43 12.38 -9.67
CA ARG A 493 -4.54 11.41 -9.61
C ARG A 493 -4.01 9.98 -9.72
N GLY A 494 -2.85 9.81 -10.36
CA GLY A 494 -2.04 8.61 -10.31
C GLY A 494 -1.28 8.52 -8.99
N ALA A 495 -1.02 7.29 -8.55
CA ALA A 495 -0.18 7.04 -7.37
C ALA A 495 1.30 6.89 -7.73
N GLU A 496 1.65 6.90 -9.03
CA GLU A 496 2.97 6.56 -9.55
C GLU A 496 3.41 7.56 -10.62
N ASN A 497 4.71 7.86 -10.65
CA ASN A 497 5.34 8.55 -11.77
C ASN A 497 5.48 7.62 -12.99
N SER A 498 4.50 7.70 -13.89
CA SER A 498 4.36 7.00 -15.17
C SER A 498 5.52 7.22 -16.13
N GLY A 499 6.19 8.37 -16.05
CA GLY A 499 7.40 8.65 -16.83
C GLY A 499 8.64 7.93 -16.29
N GLY A 500 8.61 7.48 -15.03
CA GLY A 500 9.59 6.60 -14.41
C GLY A 500 10.99 7.23 -14.27
N LEU A 501 11.11 8.54 -14.38
CA LEU A 501 12.38 9.27 -14.37
C LEU A 501 12.31 10.46 -13.42
N TYR A 502 13.38 10.65 -12.63
CA TYR A 502 13.49 11.72 -11.63
C TYR A 502 12.40 11.64 -10.54
N ARG A 503 12.77 11.90 -9.27
CA ARG A 503 11.80 11.85 -8.16
C ARG A 503 10.99 10.54 -8.03
N TYR A 504 11.70 9.41 -8.12
CA TYR A 504 11.14 8.03 -8.20
C TYR A 504 10.18 7.59 -7.07
N ASN A 505 10.09 8.34 -5.98
CA ASN A 505 9.29 7.98 -4.80
C ASN A 505 8.01 8.83 -4.68
N GLU A 506 7.70 9.62 -5.70
CA GLU A 506 6.56 10.55 -5.71
C GLU A 506 5.70 10.29 -6.95
N GLY A 507 4.41 10.64 -6.85
CA GLY A 507 3.40 10.29 -7.85
C GLY A 507 3.40 11.17 -9.11
N VAL A 508 4.12 12.29 -9.14
CA VAL A 508 4.10 13.22 -10.29
C VAL A 508 4.82 12.61 -11.48
N ASP A 509 4.13 12.56 -12.63
CA ASP A 509 4.63 12.02 -13.88
C ASP A 509 5.74 12.89 -14.51
N ILE A 510 6.97 12.38 -14.54
CA ILE A 510 8.16 13.08 -15.05
C ILE A 510 8.89 12.21 -16.08
N GLU A 511 9.19 12.81 -17.24
CA GLU A 511 9.96 12.18 -18.31
C GLU A 511 11.17 13.01 -18.76
N LYS A 512 11.97 12.45 -19.67
CA LYS A 512 13.10 13.15 -20.27
C LYS A 512 12.63 14.20 -21.28
N CYS A 513 13.04 15.44 -21.08
CA CYS A 513 12.71 16.55 -21.99
C CYS A 513 13.62 16.57 -23.23
N SER A 514 13.02 16.70 -24.42
CA SER A 514 13.74 16.79 -25.70
C SER A 514 14.57 18.08 -25.83
N ALA A 515 14.20 19.14 -25.10
CA ALA A 515 14.94 20.39 -25.01
C ALA A 515 16.11 20.34 -24.00
N GLY A 516 16.30 19.20 -23.33
CA GLY A 516 17.28 18.99 -22.26
C GLY A 516 16.63 19.05 -20.87
N GLY A 517 17.15 18.26 -19.92
CA GLY A 517 16.54 18.15 -18.59
C GLY A 517 15.38 17.16 -18.54
N TYR A 518 14.39 17.44 -17.69
CA TYR A 518 13.15 16.67 -17.55
C TYR A 518 11.95 17.60 -17.77
N ASN A 519 10.76 17.03 -17.93
CA ASN A 519 9.52 17.78 -17.95
C ASN A 519 8.44 16.99 -17.21
N VAL A 520 7.43 17.70 -16.71
CA VAL A 520 6.20 17.07 -16.22
C VAL A 520 5.30 16.76 -17.40
N GLY A 521 4.66 15.59 -17.39
CA GLY A 521 3.76 15.13 -18.46
C GLY A 521 2.59 14.32 -17.91
N TRP A 522 1.84 13.64 -18.78
CA TRP A 522 0.67 12.79 -18.41
C TRP A 522 -0.36 13.45 -17.49
N THR A 523 -0.41 14.77 -17.51
CA THR A 523 -1.24 15.55 -16.60
C THR A 523 -2.74 15.44 -16.89
N PHE A 524 -3.54 15.43 -15.82
CA PHE A 524 -5.00 15.46 -15.83
C PHE A 524 -5.56 16.69 -15.13
N THR A 525 -6.76 17.10 -15.55
CA THR A 525 -7.50 18.21 -14.95
C THR A 525 -7.60 18.05 -13.43
N GLY A 526 -7.29 19.08 -12.65
CA GLY A 526 -7.35 19.10 -11.19
C GLY A 526 -6.07 18.64 -10.50
N GLU A 527 -5.07 18.16 -11.24
CA GLU A 527 -3.73 17.93 -10.71
C GLU A 527 -2.98 19.23 -10.52
N TRP A 528 -2.02 19.21 -9.60
CA TRP A 528 -1.22 20.39 -9.31
C TRP A 528 0.12 20.08 -8.66
N MET A 529 1.06 21.00 -8.82
CA MET A 529 2.34 20.98 -8.14
C MET A 529 2.60 22.35 -7.48
N ALA A 530 3.12 22.33 -6.26
CA ALA A 530 3.46 23.53 -5.51
C ALA A 530 4.97 23.79 -5.50
N TYR A 531 5.37 25.06 -5.48
CA TYR A 531 6.74 25.53 -5.50
C TYR A 531 6.88 26.63 -4.45
N THR A 532 7.77 26.47 -3.50
CA THR A 532 8.18 27.53 -2.58
C THR A 532 9.10 28.49 -3.33
N VAL A 533 8.71 29.77 -3.44
CA VAL A 533 9.42 30.79 -4.24
C VAL A 533 9.72 32.05 -3.43
N SER A 534 10.88 32.66 -3.71
CA SER A 534 11.26 33.97 -3.17
C SER A 534 11.08 35.06 -4.23
N VAL A 535 10.07 35.91 -4.07
CA VAL A 535 9.79 37.04 -4.97
C VAL A 535 10.56 38.27 -4.52
N ASN A 536 11.47 38.75 -5.36
CA ASN A 536 12.40 39.82 -5.03
C ASN A 536 11.74 41.20 -4.90
N LYS A 537 10.63 41.45 -5.60
CA LYS A 537 9.97 42.76 -5.69
C LYS A 537 8.46 42.62 -5.96
N THR A 538 7.64 43.45 -5.32
CA THR A 538 6.22 43.55 -5.70
C THR A 538 6.12 44.19 -7.07
N ALA A 539 5.67 43.43 -8.07
CA ALA A 539 5.57 43.87 -9.45
C ALA A 539 4.59 43.00 -10.26
N THR A 540 4.28 43.45 -11.47
CA THR A 540 3.72 42.57 -12.50
C THR A 540 4.87 41.90 -13.23
N TYR A 541 4.85 40.58 -13.26
CA TYR A 541 5.80 39.75 -13.97
C TYR A 541 5.15 39.18 -15.22
N GLN A 542 5.91 39.10 -16.31
CA GLN A 542 5.56 38.24 -17.44
C GLN A 542 6.07 36.83 -17.12
N VAL A 543 5.16 35.87 -16.98
CA VAL A 543 5.50 34.45 -16.94
C VAL A 543 5.49 33.90 -18.37
N THR A 544 6.58 33.26 -18.75
CA THR A 544 6.79 32.57 -20.03
C THR A 544 6.84 31.07 -19.74
N LEU A 545 5.83 30.35 -20.23
CA LEU A 545 5.65 28.91 -20.04
C LEU A 545 6.16 28.16 -21.28
N TYR A 546 7.01 27.16 -21.06
CA TYR A 546 7.46 26.23 -22.11
C TYR A 546 6.59 24.99 -22.07
N VAL A 547 5.67 24.89 -23.03
CA VAL A 547 4.60 23.90 -23.02
C VAL A 547 4.58 23.09 -24.30
N ALA A 548 4.08 21.87 -24.20
CA ALA A 548 3.78 21.02 -25.33
C ALA A 548 2.44 20.31 -25.10
N SER A 549 1.65 20.14 -26.14
CA SER A 549 0.34 19.47 -26.04
C SER A 549 -0.07 18.92 -27.39
N THR A 550 -0.79 17.79 -27.41
CA THR A 550 -1.47 17.28 -28.61
C THR A 550 -2.96 17.62 -28.65
N SER A 551 -3.44 18.44 -27.70
CA SER A 551 -4.86 18.69 -27.45
C SER A 551 -5.18 20.19 -27.46
N ASP A 552 -6.28 20.54 -28.12
CA ASP A 552 -6.82 21.92 -28.09
C ASP A 552 -7.49 22.25 -26.74
N ASN A 553 -7.64 21.27 -25.85
CA ASN A 553 -8.28 21.45 -24.54
C ASN A 553 -7.28 21.72 -23.41
N SER A 554 -5.97 21.60 -23.65
CA SER A 554 -4.95 21.75 -22.60
C SER A 554 -4.93 23.15 -22.03
N LYS A 555 -5.08 23.22 -20.70
CA LYS A 555 -5.23 24.47 -19.95
C LYS A 555 -4.55 24.34 -18.60
N LEU A 556 -4.05 25.45 -18.09
CA LEU A 556 -3.56 25.54 -16.72
C LEU A 556 -3.78 26.96 -16.16
N HIS A 557 -3.58 27.13 -14.87
CA HIS A 557 -3.41 28.43 -14.25
C HIS A 557 -2.35 28.39 -13.16
N LEU A 558 -1.92 29.58 -12.73
CA LEU A 558 -1.02 29.73 -11.59
C LEU A 558 -1.78 30.34 -10.41
N GLU A 559 -1.68 29.67 -9.26
CA GLU A 559 -2.07 30.23 -7.96
C GLU A 559 -0.83 30.73 -7.22
N CYS A 560 -1.00 31.77 -6.41
CA CYS A 560 0.01 32.21 -5.44
C CYS A 560 -0.69 32.34 -4.09
N ASP A 561 -0.19 31.60 -3.09
CA ASP A 561 -0.79 31.49 -1.75
C ASP A 561 -2.27 31.10 -1.77
N GLY A 562 -2.64 30.21 -2.70
CA GLY A 562 -4.01 29.70 -2.87
C GLY A 562 -4.96 30.65 -3.62
N GLU A 563 -4.48 31.79 -4.11
CA GLU A 563 -5.27 32.66 -4.98
C GLU A 563 -4.88 32.47 -6.45
N ASN A 564 -5.84 32.16 -7.32
CA ASN A 564 -5.63 32.12 -8.76
C ASN A 564 -5.23 33.52 -9.29
N LYS A 565 -3.99 33.68 -9.75
CA LYS A 565 -3.43 34.98 -10.18
C LYS A 565 -3.49 35.21 -11.68
N THR A 566 -3.64 34.17 -12.49
CA THR A 566 -3.58 34.29 -13.97
C THR A 566 -4.94 34.12 -14.65
N GLY A 567 -5.91 33.53 -13.97
CA GLY A 567 -7.05 32.88 -14.64
C GLY A 567 -6.58 31.74 -15.54
N ILE A 568 -7.52 31.12 -16.26
CA ILE A 568 -7.23 30.02 -17.20
C ILE A 568 -6.31 30.52 -18.32
N ILE A 569 -5.20 29.81 -18.53
CA ILE A 569 -4.28 29.93 -19.65
C ILE A 569 -4.56 28.77 -20.59
N THR A 570 -5.02 29.07 -21.81
CA THR A 570 -5.21 28.05 -22.86
C THR A 570 -3.90 27.83 -23.58
N LEU A 571 -3.50 26.57 -23.73
CA LEU A 571 -2.26 26.18 -24.41
C LEU A 571 -2.53 25.82 -25.88
N PRO A 572 -1.61 26.11 -26.80
CA PRO A 572 -1.73 25.69 -28.18
C PRO A 572 -1.49 24.18 -28.30
N ASN A 573 -2.15 23.55 -29.28
CA ASN A 573 -1.81 22.22 -29.72
C ASN A 573 -0.54 22.28 -30.57
N THR A 574 0.55 21.76 -30.04
CA THR A 574 1.88 21.78 -30.64
C THR A 574 2.16 20.55 -31.50
N ALA A 575 1.16 19.69 -31.70
CA ALA A 575 1.23 18.44 -32.46
C ALA A 575 2.19 17.36 -31.91
N GLY A 576 2.69 17.53 -30.68
CA GLY A 576 3.48 16.51 -30.00
C GLY A 576 3.89 16.91 -28.59
N PHE A 577 3.92 15.96 -27.65
CA PHE A 577 4.28 16.18 -26.24
C PHE A 577 5.73 16.62 -25.99
N GLN A 578 6.58 16.55 -27.02
CA GLN A 578 7.97 16.98 -26.99
C GLN A 578 8.25 18.06 -28.07
N THR A 579 7.18 18.65 -28.64
CA THR A 579 7.25 19.80 -29.56
C THR A 579 6.85 21.06 -28.80
N TRP A 580 7.84 21.88 -28.46
CA TRP A 580 7.69 22.96 -27.48
C TRP A 580 7.27 24.28 -28.11
N GLU A 581 6.26 24.93 -27.52
CA GLU A 581 5.88 26.31 -27.80
C GLU A 581 5.93 27.17 -26.53
N ILE A 582 5.90 28.49 -26.74
CA ILE A 582 5.97 29.48 -25.67
C ILE A 582 4.61 30.16 -25.51
N VAL A 583 4.07 30.10 -24.30
CA VAL A 583 2.86 30.84 -23.89
C VAL A 583 3.22 31.88 -22.85
N LYS A 584 2.73 33.12 -23.01
CA LYS A 584 3.04 34.24 -22.12
C LYS A 584 1.79 34.73 -21.40
N LYS A 585 1.94 35.05 -20.11
CA LYS A 585 0.86 35.60 -19.28
C LYS A 585 1.42 36.61 -18.27
N GLU A 586 0.61 37.59 -17.89
CA GLU A 586 0.95 38.51 -16.80
C GLU A 586 0.49 37.94 -15.46
N VAL A 587 1.33 38.08 -14.44
CA VAL A 587 1.03 37.66 -13.06
C VAL A 587 1.53 38.73 -12.10
N LYS A 588 0.65 39.21 -11.21
CA LYS A 588 1.03 40.16 -10.16
C LYS A 588 1.44 39.39 -8.91
N LEU A 589 2.66 39.63 -8.44
CA LEU A 589 3.22 38.98 -7.26
C LEU A 589 3.73 40.03 -6.29
N ASP A 590 3.56 39.77 -5.00
CA ASP A 590 4.10 40.61 -3.93
C ASP A 590 5.51 40.15 -3.56
N LYS A 591 6.33 41.04 -2.98
CA LYS A 591 7.67 40.69 -2.49
C LYS A 591 7.54 39.79 -1.27
N GLY A 592 8.26 38.67 -1.25
CA GLY A 592 8.30 37.77 -0.09
C GLY A 592 8.51 36.31 -0.48
N GLU A 593 8.43 35.44 0.52
CA GLU A 593 8.30 33.98 0.31
C GLU A 593 6.84 33.64 0.06
N HIS A 594 6.59 32.85 -0.98
CA HIS A 594 5.25 32.48 -1.42
C HIS A 594 5.19 31.01 -1.84
N ILE A 595 4.01 30.41 -1.79
CA ILE A 595 3.75 29.12 -2.44
C ILE A 595 3.06 29.38 -3.77
N LEU A 596 3.81 29.18 -4.86
CA LEU A 596 3.26 29.19 -6.20
C LEU A 596 2.73 27.78 -6.51
N ARG A 597 1.55 27.67 -7.11
CA ARG A 597 1.00 26.39 -7.57
C ARG A 597 0.68 26.45 -9.05
N VAL A 598 1.14 25.46 -9.80
CA VAL A 598 0.65 25.18 -11.16
C VAL A 598 -0.53 24.23 -11.03
N VAL A 599 -1.69 24.62 -11.55
CA VAL A 599 -2.90 23.79 -11.54
C VAL A 599 -3.28 23.47 -12.98
N VAL A 600 -3.47 22.19 -13.27
CA VAL A 600 -3.88 21.69 -14.58
C VAL A 600 -5.40 21.81 -14.68
N ASP A 601 -5.90 22.58 -15.66
CA ASP A 601 -7.35 22.81 -15.87
C ASP A 601 -7.90 22.04 -17.08
N GLY A 602 -7.03 21.41 -17.85
CA GLY A 602 -7.39 20.64 -19.03
C GLY A 602 -6.29 19.63 -19.36
N ASP A 603 -6.70 18.38 -19.57
CA ASP A 603 -5.83 17.21 -19.70
C ASP A 603 -4.74 17.35 -20.79
N GLY A 604 -3.66 16.59 -20.61
CA GLY A 604 -2.70 16.27 -21.65
C GLY A 604 -1.78 17.42 -22.02
N LEU A 605 -1.19 18.09 -21.03
CA LEU A 605 -0.11 19.05 -21.25
C LEU A 605 1.21 18.54 -20.68
N ASN A 606 2.29 18.87 -21.38
CA ASN A 606 3.65 18.79 -20.87
C ASN A 606 4.14 20.20 -20.52
N LEU A 607 4.80 20.33 -19.38
CA LEU A 607 5.42 21.57 -18.91
C LEU A 607 6.89 21.31 -18.63
N ASP A 608 7.76 22.05 -19.31
CA ASP A 608 9.21 22.02 -19.12
C ASP A 608 9.59 23.01 -18.02
N LYS A 609 9.37 24.31 -18.25
CA LYS A 609 9.74 25.36 -17.28
C LYS A 609 8.88 26.61 -17.35
N MET A 610 8.98 27.41 -16.29
CA MET A 610 8.38 28.72 -16.14
C MET A 610 9.47 29.78 -15.95
N ILE A 611 9.48 30.81 -16.80
CA ILE A 611 10.42 31.93 -16.72
C ILE A 611 9.66 33.20 -16.33
N PHE A 612 10.08 33.85 -15.23
CA PHE A 612 9.47 35.08 -14.73
C PHE A 612 10.38 36.27 -14.98
N GLU A 613 9.88 37.27 -15.70
CA GLU A 613 10.58 38.52 -16.00
C GLU A 613 9.78 39.72 -15.51
N GLU A 614 10.42 40.67 -14.84
CA GLU A 614 9.75 41.90 -14.39
C GLU A 614 9.33 42.75 -15.61
N MET A 615 8.07 43.16 -15.68
CA MET A 615 7.60 44.07 -16.72
C MET A 615 8.03 45.50 -16.41
N LYS A 616 8.49 46.22 -17.44
CA LYS A 616 8.95 47.61 -17.35
C LYS A 616 7.82 48.62 -17.41
#